data_AF-A0A9X8CYD2-F1
#
_entry.id   AF-A0A9X8CYD2-F1
#
_cell.length_a   1.000
_cell.length_b   1.000
_cell.length_c   1.000
_cell.angle_alpha   90.00
_cell.angle_beta   90.00
_cell.angle_gamma   90.00
#
_symmetry.space_group_name_H-M   'P 1'
#
loop_
_entity.id
_entity.type
_entity.pdbx_description
1 polymer ?
#
loop_
_entity_poly.entity_id
_entity_poly.type
_entity_poly.pdbx_seq_one_letter_code
_entity_poly.pdbx_strand_id
1 'polypeptide(L)'
;FMKDPALVMNALSSFVDTTHLERCRIAVYRFHAVVVDDWRFDRVFLLGDSAHQMPPFLGQGLCAAVRDAVNLAWKIDGVERQGYSQRILDTYGHERKKHVRSVVGHAKSFGLIIGELDEAKARKRDEELGALLRSGKAETVRQKFIPGLETGALARNADGSLLTGAGDLFVQPWVRQGAGWTRMDEVMPCGFWIATTPDMPTHEWSQSPAWRRMNGRTVVVHDNAFTAPRNGDPQVLHVEEQDELFTQWLKRYNGLAVLMRPDHYVYGVAHSVQELKTLIEGAAKDLFDQPDPAAGLSHGVMDARAALAQVSA
;
A
#
# COMPACT_ATOMS: atom_id res chain seq x y z
N PHE A 1 11.08 -9.83 38.53
CA PHE A 1 10.49 -8.55 38.97
C PHE A 1 9.33 -8.12 38.05
N MET A 2 9.56 -7.66 36.81
CA MET A 2 8.49 -7.14 35.92
C MET A 2 7.42 -8.14 35.43
N LYS A 3 7.53 -9.43 35.73
CA LYS A 3 6.53 -10.46 35.38
C LYS A 3 5.75 -10.98 36.60
N ASP A 4 6.01 -10.42 37.79
CA ASP A 4 5.32 -10.81 39.02
C ASP A 4 3.84 -10.39 38.95
N PRO A 5 2.88 -11.33 38.98
CA PRO A 5 1.47 -11.01 38.92
C PRO A 5 1.00 -10.07 40.02
N ALA A 6 1.54 -10.18 41.24
CA ALA A 6 1.13 -9.34 42.35
C ALA A 6 1.52 -7.87 42.12
N LEU A 7 2.74 -7.64 41.61
CA LEU A 7 3.21 -6.30 41.26
C LEU A 7 2.39 -5.68 40.11
N VAL A 8 2.06 -6.48 39.09
CA VAL A 8 1.23 -6.02 37.97
C VAL A 8 -0.17 -5.64 38.45
N MET A 9 -0.81 -6.47 39.27
CA MET A 9 -2.15 -6.17 39.80
C MET A 9 -2.14 -4.94 40.71
N ASN A 10 -1.12 -4.79 41.57
CA ASN A 10 -0.94 -3.60 42.40
C ASN A 10 -0.70 -2.32 41.58
N ALA A 11 0.00 -2.41 40.45
CA ALA A 11 0.15 -1.27 39.55
C ALA A 11 -1.16 -0.91 38.83
N LEU A 12 -2.00 -1.90 38.50
CA LEU A 12 -3.30 -1.67 37.86
C LEU A 12 -4.35 -1.11 38.81
N SER A 13 -4.28 -1.40 40.12
CA SER A 13 -5.28 -0.96 41.10
C SER A 13 -5.34 0.56 41.29
N SER A 14 -4.33 1.31 40.83
CA SER A 14 -4.41 2.77 40.80
C SER A 14 -5.26 3.32 39.65
N PHE A 15 -5.61 2.49 38.66
CA PHE A 15 -6.36 2.89 37.46
C PHE A 15 -7.75 2.25 37.37
N VAL A 16 -7.92 1.03 37.88
CA VAL A 16 -9.16 0.24 37.75
C VAL A 16 -9.41 -0.64 38.99
N ASP A 17 -10.66 -1.08 39.18
CA ASP A 17 -10.99 -2.11 40.17
C ASP A 17 -10.51 -3.49 39.69
N THR A 18 -9.50 -4.01 40.37
CA THR A 18 -8.85 -5.26 39.99
C THR A 18 -9.62 -6.52 40.37
N THR A 19 -10.67 -6.43 41.21
CA THR A 19 -11.46 -7.61 41.64
C THR A 19 -12.24 -8.26 40.49
N HIS A 20 -12.49 -7.49 39.42
CA HIS A 20 -13.16 -7.94 38.20
C HIS A 20 -12.22 -8.42 37.09
N LEU A 21 -10.90 -8.47 37.33
CA LEU A 21 -9.93 -8.83 36.30
C LEU A 21 -9.52 -10.31 36.38
N GLU A 22 -9.66 -11.02 35.27
CA GLU A 22 -9.06 -12.35 35.07
C GLU A 22 -7.76 -12.22 34.26
N ARG A 23 -6.67 -12.80 34.75
CA ARG A 23 -5.35 -12.71 34.11
C ARG A 23 -5.18 -13.79 33.04
N CYS A 24 -5.15 -13.39 31.77
CA CYS A 24 -4.83 -14.30 30.66
C CYS A 24 -3.31 -14.50 30.48
N ARG A 25 -2.51 -13.42 30.41
CA ARG A 25 -1.06 -13.47 30.13
C ARG A 25 -0.33 -12.23 30.66
N ILE A 26 0.93 -12.41 31.08
CA ILE A 26 1.87 -11.31 31.35
C ILE A 26 3.10 -11.50 30.47
N ALA A 27 3.47 -10.46 29.72
CA ALA A 27 4.66 -10.44 28.91
C ALA A 27 5.30 -9.05 28.95
N VAL A 28 6.63 -9.04 29.03
CA VAL A 28 7.43 -7.81 28.96
C VAL A 28 7.96 -7.74 27.54
N TYR A 29 7.62 -6.67 26.83
CA TYR A 29 8.06 -6.43 25.47
C TYR A 29 9.01 -5.24 25.42
N ARG A 30 10.10 -5.41 24.66
CA ARG A 30 10.96 -4.31 24.23
C ARG A 30 10.59 -3.99 22.79
N PHE A 31 10.29 -2.73 22.54
CA PHE A 31 9.99 -2.27 21.19
C PHE A 31 11.25 -1.70 20.55
N HIS A 32 11.41 -1.99 19.26
CA HIS A 32 12.48 -1.45 18.43
C HIS A 32 11.88 -0.57 17.34
N ALA A 33 12.71 0.28 16.75
CA ALA A 33 12.39 1.10 15.59
C ALA A 33 13.50 0.89 14.56
N VAL A 34 13.49 -0.27 13.91
CA VAL A 34 14.57 -0.73 13.03
C VAL A 34 13.99 -1.22 11.70
N VAL A 35 14.76 -1.05 10.62
CA VAL A 35 14.42 -1.51 9.27
C VAL A 35 15.70 -2.05 8.66
N VAL A 36 15.68 -3.30 8.17
CA VAL A 36 16.84 -3.94 7.54
C VAL A 36 17.22 -3.23 6.24
N ASP A 37 18.49 -3.32 5.87
CA ASP A 37 18.96 -2.64 4.69
C ASP A 37 18.55 -3.34 3.39
N ASP A 38 18.78 -4.63 3.31
CA ASP A 38 18.44 -5.46 2.17
C ASP A 38 17.27 -6.39 2.52
N TRP A 39 16.27 -6.42 1.64
CA TRP A 39 15.03 -7.16 1.83
C TRP A 39 14.96 -8.41 0.97
N ARG A 40 15.95 -8.60 0.09
CA ARG A 40 16.08 -9.73 -0.83
C ARG A 40 17.52 -10.21 -0.84
N PHE A 41 17.70 -11.52 -0.69
CA PHE A 41 18.95 -12.24 -0.83
C PHE A 41 18.74 -13.38 -1.82
N ASP A 42 18.99 -13.11 -3.11
CA ASP A 42 18.68 -14.02 -4.21
C ASP A 42 17.20 -14.48 -4.20
N ARG A 43 16.92 -15.70 -3.74
CA ARG A 43 15.58 -16.29 -3.64
C ARG A 43 14.94 -16.18 -2.25
N VAL A 44 15.60 -15.51 -1.31
CA VAL A 44 15.11 -15.30 0.05
C VAL A 44 14.61 -13.86 0.19
N PHE A 45 13.41 -13.69 0.75
CA PHE A 45 12.78 -12.39 0.96
C PHE A 45 12.43 -12.21 2.44
N LEU A 46 12.66 -11.00 2.97
CA LEU A 46 12.28 -10.61 4.33
C LEU A 46 11.02 -9.75 4.29
N LEU A 47 10.05 -10.03 5.17
CA LEU A 47 8.81 -9.26 5.33
C LEU A 47 8.37 -9.16 6.80
N GLY A 48 7.56 -8.17 7.13
CA GLY A 48 7.06 -7.96 8.50
C GLY A 48 8.20 -7.79 9.51
N ASP A 49 8.03 -8.35 10.71
CA ASP A 49 8.98 -8.21 11.83
C ASP A 49 10.41 -8.72 11.52
N SER A 50 10.59 -9.55 10.48
CA SER A 50 11.91 -9.96 10.00
C SER A 50 12.65 -8.88 9.20
N ALA A 51 11.91 -7.94 8.60
CA ALA A 51 12.44 -6.83 7.82
C ALA A 51 12.35 -5.48 8.57
N HIS A 52 11.38 -5.31 9.46
CA HIS A 52 11.17 -4.07 10.18
C HIS A 52 10.43 -4.28 11.49
N GLN A 53 10.85 -3.57 12.53
CA GLN A 53 10.17 -3.53 13.81
C GLN A 53 9.80 -2.09 14.13
N MET A 54 8.61 -1.89 14.68
CA MET A 54 8.10 -0.56 15.00
C MET A 54 7.44 -0.50 16.37
N PRO A 55 7.46 0.67 17.04
CA PRO A 55 6.69 0.88 18.25
C PRO A 55 5.18 0.69 18.02
N PRO A 56 4.42 0.23 19.04
CA PRO A 56 3.02 -0.17 18.87
C PRO A 56 2.05 1.01 18.77
N PHE A 57 2.53 2.25 18.86
CA PHE A 57 1.72 3.47 19.01
C PHE A 57 0.78 3.78 17.84
N LEU A 58 0.92 3.09 16.69
CA LEU A 58 0.00 3.20 15.55
C LEU A 58 -0.64 1.86 15.14
N GLY A 59 -0.34 0.76 15.84
CA GLY A 59 -0.82 -0.58 15.49
C GLY A 59 -0.42 -1.03 14.07
N GLN A 60 0.67 -0.52 13.51
CA GLN A 60 1.02 -0.73 12.10
C GLN A 60 1.93 -1.92 11.80
N GLY A 61 2.45 -2.63 12.81
CA GLY A 61 3.36 -3.77 12.60
C GLY A 61 2.75 -4.84 11.68
N LEU A 62 1.63 -5.44 12.11
CA LEU A 62 0.90 -6.42 11.31
C LEU A 62 0.38 -5.83 9.99
N CYS A 63 -0.17 -4.61 10.01
CA CYS A 63 -0.69 -3.97 8.81
C CYS A 63 0.39 -3.76 7.74
N ALA A 64 1.61 -3.38 8.14
CA ALA A 64 2.75 -3.26 7.24
C ALA A 64 3.18 -4.63 6.72
N ALA A 65 3.25 -5.65 7.56
CA ALA A 65 3.56 -7.02 7.15
C ALA A 65 2.58 -7.56 6.09
N VAL A 66 1.28 -7.29 6.24
CA VAL A 66 0.26 -7.65 5.25
C VAL A 66 0.51 -6.92 3.92
N ARG A 67 0.79 -5.61 3.95
CA ARG A 67 1.12 -4.84 2.73
C ARG A 67 2.37 -5.37 2.03
N ASP A 68 3.37 -5.80 2.81
CA ASP A 68 4.57 -6.42 2.26
C ASP A 68 4.25 -7.72 1.54
N ALA A 69 3.43 -8.59 2.16
CA ALA A 69 2.99 -9.83 1.55
C ALA A 69 2.20 -9.59 0.27
N VAL A 70 1.25 -8.65 0.27
CA VAL A 70 0.45 -8.28 -0.91
C VAL A 70 1.34 -7.76 -2.04
N ASN A 71 2.33 -6.91 -1.74
CA ASN A 71 3.26 -6.39 -2.74
C ASN A 71 4.17 -7.47 -3.33
N LEU A 72 4.61 -8.44 -2.53
CA LEU A 72 5.52 -9.50 -2.97
C LEU A 72 4.79 -10.63 -3.73
N ALA A 73 3.58 -11.00 -3.29
CA ALA A 73 2.88 -12.18 -3.79
C ALA A 73 2.62 -12.12 -5.31
N TRP A 74 2.11 -11.00 -5.82
CA TRP A 74 1.81 -10.87 -7.25
C TRP A 74 3.08 -10.86 -8.11
N LYS A 75 4.20 -10.37 -7.57
CA LYS A 75 5.50 -10.35 -8.26
C LYS A 75 6.07 -11.76 -8.38
N ILE A 76 5.99 -12.54 -7.31
CA ILE A 76 6.40 -13.96 -7.32
C ILE A 76 5.51 -14.74 -8.30
N ASP A 77 4.19 -14.59 -8.21
CA ASP A 77 3.26 -15.26 -9.13
C ASP A 77 3.53 -14.88 -10.59
N GLY A 78 3.75 -13.59 -10.84
CA GLY A 78 4.08 -13.07 -12.16
C GLY A 78 5.36 -13.64 -12.76
N VAL A 79 6.42 -13.77 -11.96
CA VAL A 79 7.69 -14.36 -12.38
C VAL A 79 7.55 -15.86 -12.63
N GLU A 80 6.90 -16.59 -11.72
CA GLU A 80 6.83 -18.05 -11.76
C GLU A 80 5.80 -18.57 -12.79
N ARG A 81 4.75 -17.80 -13.09
CA ARG A 81 3.61 -18.28 -13.90
C ARG A 81 3.28 -17.41 -15.10
N GLN A 82 3.61 -16.13 -15.09
CA GLN A 82 3.18 -15.17 -16.12
C GLN A 82 4.34 -14.65 -16.99
N GLY A 83 5.56 -15.13 -16.74
CA GLY A 83 6.74 -14.78 -17.54
C GLY A 83 7.29 -13.38 -17.26
N TYR A 84 7.03 -12.82 -16.07
CA TYR A 84 7.65 -11.56 -15.67
C TYR A 84 9.17 -11.73 -15.51
N SER A 85 9.89 -10.66 -15.78
CA SER A 85 11.32 -10.54 -15.55
C SER A 85 11.64 -10.65 -14.06
N GLN A 86 12.73 -11.34 -13.71
CA GLN A 86 13.22 -11.45 -12.33
C GLN A 86 13.48 -10.08 -11.68
N ARG A 87 13.67 -9.03 -12.48
CA ARG A 87 13.85 -7.64 -12.04
C ARG A 87 12.66 -7.09 -11.27
N ILE A 88 11.45 -7.58 -11.54
CA ILE A 88 10.26 -7.09 -10.81
C ILE A 88 10.38 -7.41 -9.32
N LEU A 89 11.01 -8.53 -8.96
CA LEU A 89 11.24 -8.91 -7.57
C LEU A 89 12.25 -7.99 -6.86
N ASP A 90 13.17 -7.35 -7.59
CA ASP A 90 14.10 -6.36 -7.02
C ASP A 90 13.39 -5.09 -6.57
N THR A 91 12.21 -4.80 -7.14
CA THR A 91 11.43 -3.62 -6.75
C THR A 91 10.80 -3.75 -5.37
N TYR A 92 10.56 -4.97 -4.87
CA TYR A 92 9.88 -5.24 -3.60
C TYR A 92 10.51 -4.48 -2.42
N GLY A 93 11.80 -4.68 -2.19
CA GLY A 93 12.52 -4.03 -1.09
C GLY A 93 12.52 -2.51 -1.24
N HIS A 94 12.78 -2.02 -2.45
CA HIS A 94 12.81 -0.58 -2.74
C HIS A 94 11.46 0.10 -2.49
N GLU A 95 10.36 -0.53 -2.92
CA GLU A 95 8.98 -0.05 -2.75
C GLU A 95 8.60 -0.01 -1.27
N ARG A 96 8.82 -1.10 -0.55
CA ARG A 96 8.34 -1.27 0.83
C ARG A 96 9.22 -0.57 1.86
N LYS A 97 10.54 -0.53 1.67
CA LYS A 97 11.48 0.08 2.64
C LYS A 97 11.17 1.55 2.88
N LYS A 98 10.94 2.36 1.84
CA LYS A 98 10.64 3.80 2.00
C LYS A 98 9.29 4.01 2.71
N HIS A 99 8.27 3.28 2.27
CA HIS A 99 6.96 3.31 2.90
C HIS A 99 7.04 2.96 4.39
N VAL A 100 7.69 1.86 4.75
CA VAL A 100 7.80 1.40 6.13
C VAL A 100 8.63 2.36 6.99
N ARG A 101 9.73 2.93 6.46
CA ARG A 101 10.52 3.94 7.21
C ARG A 101 9.67 5.14 7.62
N SER A 102 8.78 5.61 6.76
CA SER A 102 7.85 6.69 7.11
C SER A 102 6.91 6.27 8.24
N VAL A 103 6.33 5.07 8.16
CA VAL A 103 5.40 4.55 9.18
C VAL A 103 6.10 4.34 10.52
N VAL A 104 7.31 3.78 10.54
CA VAL A 104 8.16 3.62 11.74
C VAL A 104 8.47 4.98 12.34
N GLY A 105 8.83 5.97 11.50
CA GLY A 105 9.10 7.35 11.92
C GLY A 105 7.89 7.97 12.60
N HIS A 106 6.70 7.85 12.01
CA HIS A 106 5.46 8.32 12.63
C HIS A 106 5.19 7.61 13.96
N ALA A 107 5.28 6.28 14.01
CA ALA A 107 5.05 5.51 15.24
C ALA A 107 6.00 5.94 16.38
N LYS A 108 7.26 6.24 16.06
CA LYS A 108 8.22 6.79 17.02
C LYS A 108 7.79 8.17 17.52
N SER A 109 7.39 9.08 16.64
CA SER A 109 6.94 10.43 17.02
C SER A 109 5.71 10.38 17.92
N PHE A 110 4.72 9.53 17.63
CA PHE A 110 3.56 9.32 18.51
C PHE A 110 3.98 8.75 19.87
N GLY A 111 4.98 7.86 19.90
CA GLY A 111 5.52 7.32 21.14
C GLY A 111 6.13 8.38 22.06
N LEU A 112 6.80 9.38 21.51
CA LEU A 112 7.34 10.50 22.29
C LEU A 112 6.23 11.38 22.89
N ILE A 113 5.09 11.48 22.20
CA ILE A 113 3.94 12.22 22.70
C ILE A 113 3.26 11.40 23.80
N ILE A 114 2.94 10.14 23.56
CA ILE A 114 2.16 9.28 24.48
C ILE A 114 2.98 8.93 25.73
N GLY A 115 4.24 8.54 25.54
CA GLY A 115 5.14 8.04 26.57
C GLY A 115 5.97 9.09 27.28
N GLU A 116 5.51 10.35 27.36
CA GLU A 116 6.16 11.37 28.18
C GLU A 116 6.12 10.96 29.66
N LEU A 117 7.30 10.81 30.26
CA LEU A 117 7.47 10.34 31.64
C LEU A 117 7.70 11.49 32.63
N ASP A 118 8.08 12.68 32.13
CA ASP A 118 8.18 13.89 32.95
C ASP A 118 6.78 14.44 33.20
N GLU A 119 6.34 14.41 34.46
CA GLU A 119 4.99 14.82 34.82
C GLU A 119 4.67 16.27 34.48
N ALA A 120 5.64 17.19 34.58
CA ALA A 120 5.41 18.59 34.29
C ALA A 120 5.21 18.80 32.78
N LYS A 121 6.00 18.12 31.95
CA LYS A 121 5.83 18.12 30.50
C LYS A 121 4.53 17.42 30.09
N ALA A 122 4.17 16.31 30.73
CA ALA A 122 2.92 15.60 30.47
C ALA A 122 1.70 16.48 30.77
N ARG A 123 1.69 17.18 31.93
CA ARG A 123 0.62 18.14 32.27
C ARG A 123 0.51 19.24 31.22
N LYS A 124 1.63 19.84 30.81
CA LYS A 124 1.66 20.87 29.76
C LYS A 124 1.12 20.34 28.41
N ARG A 125 1.57 19.16 27.98
CA ARG A 125 1.07 18.47 26.78
C ARG A 125 -0.44 18.29 26.84
N ASP A 126 -0.97 17.82 27.97
CA ASP A 126 -2.40 17.54 28.13
C ASP A 126 -3.25 18.82 28.14
N GLU A 127 -2.73 19.91 28.72
CA GLU A 127 -3.35 21.24 28.65
C GLU A 127 -3.41 21.76 27.21
N GLU A 128 -2.30 21.66 26.46
CA GLU A 128 -2.20 22.08 25.05
C GLU A 128 -3.14 21.28 24.14
N LEU A 129 -3.12 19.94 24.25
CA LEU A 129 -4.00 19.06 23.48
C LEU A 129 -5.47 19.28 23.85
N GLY A 130 -5.78 19.46 25.14
CA GLY A 130 -7.12 19.78 25.61
C GLY A 130 -7.62 21.13 25.09
N ALA A 131 -6.76 22.15 25.04
CA ALA A 131 -7.09 23.44 24.46
C ALA A 131 -7.33 23.34 22.94
N LEU A 132 -6.49 22.58 22.23
CA LEU A 132 -6.66 22.32 20.80
C LEU A 132 -8.01 21.62 20.52
N LEU A 133 -8.37 20.60 21.30
CA LEU A 133 -9.67 19.93 21.19
C LEU A 133 -10.83 20.90 21.44
N ARG A 134 -10.78 21.70 22.52
CA ARG A 134 -11.82 22.70 22.83
C ARG A 134 -11.94 23.79 21.77
N SER A 135 -10.86 24.12 21.07
CA SER A 135 -10.87 25.12 20.00
C SER A 135 -11.62 24.68 18.74
N GLY A 136 -11.94 23.39 18.61
CA GLY A 136 -12.53 22.80 17.40
C GLY A 136 -11.56 22.67 16.22
N LYS A 137 -10.28 23.06 16.39
CA LYS A 137 -9.23 22.98 15.36
C LYS A 137 -8.45 21.66 15.39
N ALA A 138 -8.75 20.76 16.32
CA ALA A 138 -8.11 19.46 16.40
C ALA A 138 -8.48 18.61 15.18
N GLU A 139 -7.51 18.32 14.32
CA GLU A 139 -7.71 17.39 13.21
C GLU A 139 -7.56 15.94 13.69
N THR A 140 -8.57 15.13 13.41
CA THR A 140 -8.47 13.67 13.59
C THR A 140 -7.78 13.06 12.38
N VAL A 141 -6.48 12.84 12.46
CA VAL A 141 -5.68 12.25 11.38
C VAL A 141 -5.90 10.72 11.35
N ARG A 142 -6.88 10.26 10.57
CA ARG A 142 -7.06 8.82 10.27
C ARG A 142 -6.32 8.47 8.98
N GLN A 143 -5.36 7.54 9.06
CA GLN A 143 -4.62 6.92 7.94
C GLN A 143 -3.78 7.84 7.02
N LYS A 144 -3.91 9.17 7.10
CA LYS A 144 -3.13 10.15 6.29
C LYS A 144 -1.60 10.04 6.46
N PHE A 145 -1.13 9.28 7.45
CA PHE A 145 0.28 9.03 7.74
C PHE A 145 0.84 7.78 7.04
N ILE A 146 0.01 7.03 6.30
CA ILE A 146 0.46 5.91 5.46
C ILE A 146 0.77 6.47 4.07
N PRO A 147 2.05 6.49 3.64
CA PRO A 147 2.42 7.05 2.35
C PRO A 147 2.03 6.11 1.20
N GLY A 148 1.99 6.67 -0.02
CA GLY A 148 2.01 5.89 -1.24
C GLY A 148 3.35 5.17 -1.48
N LEU A 149 3.44 4.44 -2.60
CA LEU A 149 4.71 3.94 -3.11
C LEU A 149 5.42 5.05 -3.89
N GLU A 150 6.75 5.09 -3.81
CA GLU A 150 7.53 6.15 -4.49
C GLU A 150 8.57 5.62 -5.48
N THR A 151 8.81 4.31 -5.44
CA THR A 151 9.87 3.61 -6.18
C THR A 151 9.29 2.34 -6.81
N GLY A 152 10.10 1.62 -7.59
CA GLY A 152 9.68 0.38 -8.24
C GLY A 152 8.85 0.60 -9.51
N ALA A 153 7.95 -0.35 -9.80
CA ALA A 153 7.17 -0.40 -11.03
C ALA A 153 6.01 0.61 -10.97
N LEU A 154 6.32 1.85 -11.33
CA LEU A 154 5.43 3.02 -11.31
C LEU A 154 5.77 3.91 -12.50
N ALA A 155 4.75 4.51 -13.11
CA ALA A 155 4.93 5.44 -14.21
C ALA A 155 5.71 6.68 -13.77
N ARG A 156 6.63 7.14 -14.62
CA ARG A 156 7.48 8.31 -14.40
C ARG A 156 7.46 9.25 -15.59
N ASN A 157 7.65 10.53 -15.28
CA ASN A 157 7.96 11.55 -16.28
C ASN A 157 9.40 11.38 -16.78
N ALA A 158 9.74 12.07 -17.87
CA ALA A 158 11.07 12.02 -18.48
C ALA A 158 12.19 12.49 -17.53
N ASP A 159 11.87 13.34 -16.54
CA ASP A 159 12.80 13.81 -15.51
C ASP A 159 12.97 12.82 -14.33
N GLY A 160 12.29 11.68 -14.36
CA GLY A 160 12.32 10.65 -13.33
C GLY A 160 11.34 10.86 -12.16
N SER A 161 10.62 11.98 -12.11
CA SER A 161 9.55 12.20 -11.14
C SER A 161 8.36 11.26 -11.39
N LEU A 162 7.58 10.97 -10.35
CA LEU A 162 6.39 10.14 -10.50
C LEU A 162 5.34 10.86 -11.34
N LEU A 163 4.67 10.10 -12.20
CA LEU A 163 3.53 10.60 -12.94
C LEU A 163 2.36 10.86 -11.98
N THR A 164 1.44 11.73 -12.37
CA THR A 164 0.25 12.07 -11.57
C THR A 164 -0.48 10.83 -11.07
N GLY A 165 -0.70 10.77 -9.74
CA GLY A 165 -1.37 9.66 -9.04
C GLY A 165 -0.55 8.38 -8.91
N ALA A 166 0.61 8.25 -9.57
CA ALA A 166 1.43 7.05 -9.50
C ALA A 166 1.92 6.81 -8.06
N GLY A 167 1.67 5.60 -7.56
CA GLY A 167 2.02 5.20 -6.20
C GLY A 167 0.95 5.47 -5.15
N ASP A 168 -0.14 6.15 -5.50
CA ASP A 168 -1.29 6.30 -4.61
C ASP A 168 -2.10 5.01 -4.53
N LEU A 169 -2.78 4.79 -3.40
CA LEU A 169 -3.81 3.76 -3.31
C LEU A 169 -5.06 4.21 -4.06
N PHE A 170 -5.64 3.31 -4.83
CA PHE A 170 -6.90 3.58 -5.50
C PHE A 170 -8.07 3.69 -4.52
N VAL A 171 -9.04 4.52 -4.86
CA VAL A 171 -10.27 4.68 -4.08
C VAL A 171 -11.12 3.41 -4.13
N GLN A 172 -11.96 3.20 -3.12
CA GLN A 172 -12.78 1.99 -3.04
C GLN A 172 -14.29 2.29 -3.19
N PRO A 173 -14.79 2.59 -4.40
CA PRO A 173 -16.20 2.92 -4.63
C PRO A 173 -17.10 1.69 -4.42
N TRP A 174 -18.35 1.95 -4.04
CA TRP A 174 -19.42 0.97 -4.17
C TRP A 174 -19.89 0.95 -5.62
N VAL A 175 -19.93 -0.24 -6.21
CA VAL A 175 -20.26 -0.45 -7.61
C VAL A 175 -21.28 -1.57 -7.80
N ARG A 176 -21.97 -1.59 -8.94
CA ARG A 176 -22.90 -2.67 -9.31
C ARG A 176 -22.94 -2.93 -10.80
N GLN A 177 -23.28 -4.18 -11.17
CA GLN A 177 -23.66 -4.58 -12.53
C GLN A 177 -25.15 -4.96 -12.66
N GLY A 178 -25.92 -4.79 -11.59
CA GLY A 178 -27.29 -5.28 -11.47
C GLY A 178 -27.95 -4.80 -10.18
N ALA A 179 -28.69 -5.65 -9.49
CA ALA A 179 -29.53 -5.22 -8.36
C ALA A 179 -28.76 -4.90 -7.06
N GLY A 180 -27.53 -5.39 -6.88
CA GLY A 180 -26.77 -5.30 -5.62
C GLY A 180 -25.49 -4.48 -5.73
N TRP A 181 -25.21 -3.67 -4.70
CA TRP A 181 -23.96 -2.93 -4.53
C TRP A 181 -22.88 -3.80 -3.89
N THR A 182 -21.66 -3.69 -4.38
CA THR A 182 -20.46 -4.39 -3.89
C THR A 182 -19.24 -3.45 -3.96
N ARG A 183 -18.11 -3.81 -3.33
CA ARG A 183 -16.87 -3.05 -3.44
C ARG A 183 -16.15 -3.34 -4.77
N MET A 184 -15.40 -2.37 -5.29
CA MET A 184 -14.70 -2.53 -6.57
C MET A 184 -13.73 -3.71 -6.58
N ASP A 185 -13.09 -4.03 -5.45
CA ASP A 185 -12.16 -5.16 -5.35
C ASP A 185 -12.83 -6.54 -5.41
N GLU A 186 -14.12 -6.64 -5.06
CA GLU A 186 -14.90 -7.87 -5.27
C GLU A 186 -15.17 -8.11 -6.76
N VAL A 187 -15.29 -7.05 -7.56
CA VAL A 187 -15.58 -7.15 -9.01
C VAL A 187 -14.30 -7.17 -9.85
N MET A 188 -13.28 -6.45 -9.40
CA MET A 188 -11.95 -6.33 -9.98
C MET A 188 -10.92 -7.00 -9.05
N PRO A 189 -10.80 -8.33 -9.10
CA PRO A 189 -9.84 -9.07 -8.29
C PRO A 189 -8.39 -8.73 -8.65
N CYS A 190 -7.45 -9.28 -7.89
CA CYS A 190 -6.01 -9.10 -8.07
C CYS A 190 -5.59 -9.33 -9.54
N GLY A 191 -4.94 -8.33 -10.12
CA GLY A 191 -4.47 -8.31 -11.51
C GLY A 191 -4.22 -6.89 -11.97
N PHE A 192 -3.68 -6.71 -13.19
CA PHE A 192 -3.64 -5.39 -13.81
C PHE A 192 -5.02 -5.01 -14.31
N TRP A 193 -5.44 -3.78 -14.05
CA TRP A 193 -6.71 -3.30 -14.57
C TRP A 193 -6.71 -1.82 -14.90
N ILE A 194 -7.59 -1.43 -15.81
CA ILE A 194 -7.83 -0.05 -16.18
C ILE A 194 -9.23 0.33 -15.73
N ALA A 195 -9.36 1.41 -14.96
CA ALA A 195 -10.64 2.05 -14.72
C ALA A 195 -10.74 3.32 -15.56
N THR A 196 -11.87 3.52 -16.24
CA THR A 196 -12.08 4.64 -17.17
C THR A 196 -13.52 5.14 -17.15
N THR A 197 -13.74 6.33 -17.72
CA THR A 197 -15.08 6.89 -17.96
C THR A 197 -15.71 6.34 -19.25
N PRO A 198 -17.04 6.49 -19.44
CA PRO A 198 -17.76 5.99 -20.61
C PRO A 198 -17.35 6.62 -21.94
N ASP A 199 -16.78 7.83 -21.91
CA ASP A 199 -16.38 8.59 -23.11
C ASP A 199 -15.09 8.05 -23.75
N MET A 200 -14.34 7.19 -23.04
CA MET A 200 -13.07 6.69 -23.54
C MET A 200 -13.24 5.47 -24.46
N PRO A 201 -12.56 5.44 -25.62
CA PRO A 201 -12.71 4.38 -26.62
C PRO A 201 -11.93 3.12 -26.23
N THR A 202 -12.51 2.28 -25.36
CA THR A 202 -11.84 1.09 -24.79
C THR A 202 -11.22 0.13 -25.80
N HIS A 203 -11.85 -0.01 -26.98
CA HIS A 203 -11.35 -0.83 -28.08
C HIS A 203 -9.94 -0.46 -28.55
N GLU A 204 -9.49 0.79 -28.35
CA GLU A 204 -8.17 1.26 -28.75
C GLU A 204 -7.01 0.62 -27.98
N TRP A 205 -7.26 0.11 -26.77
CA TRP A 205 -6.22 -0.55 -25.96
C TRP A 205 -6.58 -1.99 -25.58
N SER A 206 -7.87 -2.39 -25.57
CA SER A 206 -8.26 -3.79 -25.36
C SER A 206 -7.57 -4.76 -26.33
N GLN A 207 -7.19 -4.27 -27.51
CA GLN A 207 -6.50 -5.05 -28.54
C GLN A 207 -4.98 -4.94 -28.51
N SER A 208 -4.41 -4.09 -27.64
CA SER A 208 -2.96 -3.92 -27.52
C SER A 208 -2.29 -5.25 -27.16
N PRO A 209 -1.23 -5.68 -27.89
CA PRO A 209 -0.44 -6.84 -27.52
C PRO A 209 0.13 -6.75 -26.10
N ALA A 210 0.59 -5.57 -25.69
CA ALA A 210 1.11 -5.33 -24.34
C ALA A 210 0.03 -5.53 -23.27
N TRP A 211 -1.18 -5.00 -23.50
CA TRP A 211 -2.31 -5.16 -22.58
C TRP A 211 -2.75 -6.62 -22.43
N ARG A 212 -2.86 -7.33 -23.56
CA ARG A 212 -3.19 -8.76 -23.57
C ARG A 212 -2.12 -9.60 -22.89
N ARG A 213 -0.84 -9.27 -23.06
CA ARG A 213 0.28 -9.96 -22.42
C ARG A 213 0.25 -9.83 -20.89
N MET A 214 -0.19 -8.68 -20.38
CA MET A 214 -0.39 -8.46 -18.94
C MET A 214 -1.64 -9.15 -18.37
N ASN A 215 -2.45 -9.80 -19.21
CA ASN A 215 -3.76 -10.35 -18.82
C ASN A 215 -4.65 -9.29 -18.14
N GLY A 216 -4.57 -8.06 -18.64
CA GLY A 216 -5.21 -6.91 -18.01
C GLY A 216 -6.73 -6.88 -18.24
N ARG A 217 -7.48 -6.32 -17.26
CA ARG A 217 -8.95 -6.19 -17.33
C ARG A 217 -9.36 -4.72 -17.37
N THR A 218 -10.35 -4.35 -18.19
CA THR A 218 -10.83 -2.97 -18.24
C THR A 218 -12.21 -2.88 -17.60
N VAL A 219 -12.42 -1.84 -16.78
CA VAL A 219 -13.72 -1.47 -16.22
C VAL A 219 -14.06 -0.03 -16.61
N VAL A 220 -15.28 0.16 -17.10
CA VAL A 220 -15.90 1.46 -17.35
C VAL A 220 -16.85 1.74 -16.20
N VAL A 221 -16.63 2.85 -15.52
CA VAL A 221 -17.45 3.29 -14.38
C VAL A 221 -18.41 4.38 -14.83
N HIS A 222 -19.69 4.19 -14.55
CA HIS A 222 -20.77 5.11 -14.89
C HIS A 222 -21.27 5.83 -13.64
N ASP A 223 -21.57 7.13 -13.77
CA ASP A 223 -22.09 7.98 -12.70
C ASP A 223 -23.61 7.79 -12.46
N ASN A 224 -24.32 7.16 -13.40
CA ASN A 224 -25.78 6.98 -13.38
C ASN A 224 -26.20 5.61 -13.89
N ALA A 225 -27.50 5.31 -13.75
CA ALA A 225 -28.16 4.09 -14.22
C ALA A 225 -27.78 3.76 -15.67
N PHE A 226 -26.87 2.80 -15.82
CA PHE A 226 -26.31 2.41 -17.10
C PHE A 226 -27.11 1.26 -17.72
N THR A 227 -27.37 1.37 -19.02
CA THR A 227 -27.82 0.25 -19.83
C THR A 227 -26.62 -0.34 -20.57
N ALA A 228 -26.31 -1.62 -20.32
CA ALA A 228 -25.22 -2.32 -20.99
C ALA A 228 -25.20 -2.07 -22.50
N PRO A 229 -24.02 -1.83 -23.13
CA PRO A 229 -23.99 -1.57 -24.56
C PRO A 229 -24.38 -2.85 -25.28
N ARG A 230 -25.33 -2.78 -26.22
CA ARG A 230 -25.83 -3.96 -26.95
C ARG A 230 -24.73 -4.69 -27.76
N ASN A 231 -23.65 -3.99 -28.11
CA ASN A 231 -22.48 -4.50 -28.87
C ASN A 231 -21.15 -4.15 -28.15
N GLY A 232 -21.11 -4.17 -26.82
CA GLY A 232 -19.88 -3.91 -26.07
C GLY A 232 -18.85 -5.05 -26.19
N ASP A 233 -17.57 -4.73 -26.04
CA ASP A 233 -16.51 -5.74 -25.90
C ASP A 233 -16.78 -6.56 -24.61
N PRO A 234 -17.02 -7.88 -24.69
CA PRO A 234 -17.33 -8.69 -23.53
C PRO A 234 -16.17 -8.77 -22.52
N GLN A 235 -14.95 -8.36 -22.91
CA GLN A 235 -13.79 -8.27 -22.02
C GLN A 235 -13.78 -6.98 -21.20
N VAL A 236 -14.62 -6.00 -21.56
CA VAL A 236 -14.77 -4.73 -20.85
C VAL A 236 -15.94 -4.84 -19.89
N LEU A 237 -15.61 -4.71 -18.60
CA LEU A 237 -16.59 -4.67 -17.54
C LEU A 237 -17.23 -3.28 -17.50
N HIS A 238 -18.55 -3.20 -17.33
CA HIS A 238 -19.23 -1.94 -17.08
C HIS A 238 -19.91 -2.00 -15.71
N VAL A 239 -19.71 -0.97 -14.90
CA VAL A 239 -20.30 -0.86 -13.56
C VAL A 239 -20.86 0.54 -13.34
N GLU A 240 -21.94 0.65 -12.57
CA GLU A 240 -22.42 1.92 -12.02
C GLU A 240 -21.79 2.12 -10.65
N GLU A 241 -21.40 3.35 -10.31
CA GLU A 241 -20.96 3.71 -8.95
C GLU A 241 -22.05 4.44 -8.15
N GLN A 242 -22.03 4.30 -6.82
CA GLN A 242 -23.09 4.82 -5.95
C GLN A 242 -22.93 6.30 -5.60
N ASP A 243 -21.71 6.74 -5.29
CA ASP A 243 -21.44 8.02 -4.61
C ASP A 243 -20.51 8.94 -5.42
N GLU A 244 -20.32 8.65 -6.71
CA GLU A 244 -19.37 9.35 -7.60
C GLU A 244 -17.91 9.40 -7.07
N LEU A 245 -17.55 8.51 -6.14
CA LEU A 245 -16.23 8.51 -5.50
C LEU A 245 -15.10 8.35 -6.52
N PHE A 246 -15.24 7.43 -7.48
CA PHE A 246 -14.26 7.25 -8.54
C PHE A 246 -14.26 8.44 -9.50
N THR A 247 -15.43 8.86 -9.99
CA THR A 247 -15.52 9.99 -10.92
C THR A 247 -14.91 11.26 -10.34
N GLN A 248 -15.19 11.59 -9.07
CA GLN A 248 -14.62 12.77 -8.40
C GLN A 248 -13.12 12.60 -8.13
N TRP A 249 -12.67 11.40 -7.77
CA TRP A 249 -11.25 11.11 -7.59
C TRP A 249 -10.48 11.28 -8.90
N LEU A 250 -11.00 10.75 -10.01
CA LEU A 250 -10.36 10.87 -11.32
C LEU A 250 -10.32 12.33 -11.80
N LYS A 251 -11.41 13.08 -11.60
CA LYS A 251 -11.49 14.53 -11.87
C LYS A 251 -10.45 15.33 -11.09
N ARG A 252 -10.11 14.95 -9.85
CA ARG A 252 -9.06 15.61 -9.05
C ARG A 252 -7.69 15.56 -9.73
N TYR A 253 -7.41 14.49 -10.47
CA TYR A 253 -6.19 14.35 -11.25
C TYR A 253 -6.34 14.82 -12.70
N ASN A 254 -7.48 15.40 -13.08
CA ASN A 254 -7.83 15.75 -14.46
C ASN A 254 -7.70 14.55 -15.43
N GLY A 255 -7.86 13.33 -14.91
CA GLY A 255 -7.64 12.09 -15.64
C GLY A 255 -8.86 11.64 -16.44
N LEU A 256 -8.62 10.78 -17.44
CA LEU A 256 -9.65 10.08 -18.21
C LEU A 256 -9.62 8.57 -17.96
N ALA A 257 -8.46 8.02 -17.61
CA ALA A 257 -8.30 6.63 -17.23
C ALA A 257 -7.18 6.48 -16.20
N VAL A 258 -7.21 5.38 -15.45
CA VAL A 258 -6.16 5.00 -14.50
C VAL A 258 -5.74 3.56 -14.73
N LEU A 259 -4.43 3.32 -14.77
CA LEU A 259 -3.86 1.97 -14.80
C LEU A 259 -3.48 1.54 -13.38
N MET A 260 -3.99 0.40 -12.98
CA MET A 260 -3.88 -0.17 -11.64
C MET A 260 -2.98 -1.40 -11.63
N ARG A 261 -2.14 -1.50 -10.58
CA ARG A 261 -1.33 -2.68 -10.28
C ARG A 261 -2.17 -3.76 -9.56
N PRO A 262 -1.70 -5.03 -9.55
CA PRO A 262 -2.35 -6.12 -8.82
C PRO A 262 -2.48 -5.92 -7.31
N ASP A 263 -1.69 -5.03 -6.71
CA ASP A 263 -1.73 -4.66 -5.30
C ASP A 263 -2.56 -3.38 -5.01
N HIS A 264 -3.39 -2.96 -5.96
CA HIS A 264 -4.29 -1.78 -5.87
C HIS A 264 -3.58 -0.43 -5.70
N TYR A 265 -2.28 -0.38 -5.98
CA TYR A 265 -1.57 0.88 -6.20
C TYR A 265 -1.74 1.34 -7.64
N VAL A 266 -1.94 2.64 -7.81
CA VAL A 266 -2.01 3.28 -9.12
C VAL A 266 -0.63 3.20 -9.77
N TYR A 267 -0.54 2.62 -10.97
CA TYR A 267 0.66 2.70 -11.79
C TYR A 267 0.81 4.10 -12.40
N GLY A 268 -0.30 4.67 -12.88
CA GLY A 268 -0.38 6.05 -13.36
C GLY A 268 -1.79 6.44 -13.84
N VAL A 269 -2.05 7.74 -13.89
CA VAL A 269 -3.27 8.34 -14.44
C VAL A 269 -2.99 8.89 -15.85
N ALA A 270 -3.87 8.60 -16.81
CA ALA A 270 -3.79 9.10 -18.18
C ALA A 270 -4.81 10.21 -18.43
N HIS A 271 -4.40 11.25 -19.14
CA HIS A 271 -5.23 12.39 -19.53
C HIS A 271 -5.66 12.32 -21.00
N SER A 272 -5.20 11.29 -21.72
CA SER A 272 -5.58 11.00 -23.11
C SER A 272 -5.45 9.51 -23.41
N VAL A 273 -6.05 9.06 -24.51
CA VAL A 273 -5.90 7.68 -25.00
C VAL A 273 -4.43 7.37 -25.34
N GLN A 274 -3.69 8.34 -25.88
CA GLN A 274 -2.28 8.16 -26.22
C GLN A 274 -1.40 8.01 -24.97
N GLU A 275 -1.68 8.77 -23.92
CA GLU A 275 -1.02 8.60 -22.63
C GLU A 275 -1.33 7.23 -22.01
N LEU A 276 -2.58 6.77 -22.07
CA LEU A 276 -2.96 5.46 -21.57
C LEU A 276 -2.19 4.34 -22.30
N LYS A 277 -2.08 4.42 -23.63
CA LYS A 277 -1.25 3.48 -24.40
C LYS A 277 0.21 3.51 -23.95
N THR A 278 0.76 4.70 -23.67
CA THR A 278 2.12 4.86 -23.16
C THR A 278 2.29 4.23 -21.77
N LEU A 279 1.31 4.38 -20.88
CA LEU A 279 1.31 3.74 -19.56
C LEU A 279 1.27 2.22 -19.67
N ILE A 280 0.45 1.67 -20.58
CA ILE A 280 0.35 0.22 -20.84
C ILE A 280 1.69 -0.33 -21.33
N GLU A 281 2.33 0.32 -22.30
CA GLU A 281 3.64 -0.09 -22.81
C GLU A 281 4.72 0.03 -21.73
N GLY A 282 4.70 1.10 -20.93
CA GLY A 282 5.61 1.27 -19.81
C GLY A 282 5.46 0.18 -18.75
N ALA A 283 4.22 -0.15 -18.37
CA ALA A 283 3.96 -1.23 -17.41
C ALA A 283 4.41 -2.59 -17.97
N ALA A 284 4.11 -2.87 -19.24
CA ALA A 284 4.59 -4.09 -19.89
C ALA A 284 6.12 -4.16 -19.91
N LYS A 285 6.80 -3.03 -20.15
CA LYS A 285 8.26 -2.93 -20.08
C LYS A 285 8.78 -3.29 -18.69
N ASP A 286 8.24 -2.69 -17.64
CA ASP A 286 8.64 -2.95 -16.25
C ASP A 286 8.45 -4.42 -15.85
N LEU A 287 7.43 -5.09 -16.41
CA LEU A 287 7.11 -6.48 -16.11
C LEU A 287 7.94 -7.47 -16.92
N PHE A 288 8.20 -7.20 -18.20
CA PHE A 288 8.67 -8.22 -19.14
C PHE A 288 10.08 -8.00 -19.68
N ASP A 289 10.64 -6.79 -19.58
CA ASP A 289 11.98 -6.53 -20.10
C ASP A 289 13.03 -7.28 -19.26
N GLN A 290 13.84 -8.06 -19.97
CA GLN A 290 14.95 -8.79 -19.35
C GLN A 290 16.10 -7.82 -19.02
N PRO A 291 16.93 -8.13 -18.02
CA PRO A 291 18.16 -7.37 -17.80
C PRO A 291 19.03 -7.38 -19.05
N ASP A 292 19.72 -6.27 -19.30
CA ASP A 292 20.84 -6.26 -20.25
C ASP A 292 21.91 -7.22 -19.69
N PRO A 293 22.30 -8.29 -20.40
CA PRO A 293 23.33 -9.21 -19.94
C PRO A 293 24.67 -8.53 -19.63
N ALA A 294 24.92 -7.32 -20.14
CA ALA A 294 26.12 -6.52 -19.82
C ALA A 294 26.03 -5.75 -18.49
N ALA A 295 24.83 -5.51 -17.96
CA ALA A 295 24.62 -4.87 -16.66
C ALA A 295 24.70 -5.93 -15.55
N GLY A 296 25.91 -6.43 -15.30
CA GLY A 296 26.16 -7.45 -14.28
C GLY A 296 25.49 -7.09 -12.95
N LEU A 297 24.63 -7.98 -12.46
CA LEU A 297 24.05 -7.88 -11.13
C LEU A 297 25.19 -7.99 -10.12
N SER A 298 25.65 -6.87 -9.57
CA SER A 298 26.49 -6.85 -8.38
C SER A 298 25.64 -7.23 -7.17
N HIS A 299 25.15 -8.46 -7.14
CA HIS A 299 24.65 -9.05 -5.91
C HIS A 299 25.88 -9.37 -5.09
N GLY A 300 26.29 -8.42 -4.25
CA GLY A 300 27.17 -8.72 -3.14
C GLY A 300 26.49 -9.82 -2.35
N VAL A 301 27.03 -11.03 -2.44
CA VAL A 301 26.60 -12.17 -1.65
C VAL A 301 26.97 -11.85 -0.20
N MET A 302 26.13 -11.07 0.49
CA MET A 302 26.15 -11.08 1.94
C MET A 302 25.54 -12.42 2.35
N ASP A 303 26.37 -13.26 2.97
CA ASP A 303 25.96 -14.49 3.63
C ASP A 303 24.72 -14.19 4.49
N ALA A 304 23.63 -14.93 4.27
CA ALA A 304 22.39 -14.78 5.03
C ALA A 304 22.62 -14.86 6.55
N ARG A 305 23.71 -15.52 7.00
CA ARG A 305 24.15 -15.53 8.40
C ARG A 305 24.63 -14.16 8.91
N ALA A 306 25.28 -13.35 8.07
CA ALA A 306 25.74 -12.02 8.42
C ALA A 306 24.59 -11.00 8.50
N ALA A 307 23.60 -11.12 7.62
CA ALA A 307 22.40 -10.27 7.64
C ALA A 307 21.55 -10.49 8.92
N LEU A 308 21.40 -11.75 9.36
CA LEU A 308 20.69 -12.10 10.60
C LEU A 308 21.39 -11.57 11.86
N ALA A 309 22.72 -11.39 11.83
CA ALA A 309 23.48 -10.84 12.95
C ALA A 309 23.21 -9.34 13.18
N GLN A 310 22.84 -8.59 12.13
CA GLN A 310 22.51 -7.15 12.24
C GLN A 310 21.11 -6.88 12.79
N VAL A 311 20.19 -7.85 12.73
CA VAL A 311 18.85 -7.77 13.35
C VAL A 311 18.92 -7.96 14.88
N SER A 312 20.08 -8.40 15.39
CA SER A 312 20.27 -8.83 16.78
C SER A 312 20.92 -7.77 17.70
N ALA A 313 21.10 -6.52 17.25
CA ALA A 313 21.76 -5.44 18.00
C ALA A 313 20.85 -4.23 18.27
#